data_AF-A0A6G3UAA4-F1
#
_entry.id   AF-A0A6G3UAA4-F1
#
_cell.length_a   1.000
_cell.length_b   1.000
_cell.length_c   1.000
_cell.angle_alpha   90.00
_cell.angle_beta   90.00
_cell.angle_gamma   90.00
#
_symmetry.space_group_name_H-M   'P 1'
#
loop_
_entity.id
_entity.type
_entity.pdbx_description
1 polymer ?
#
loop_
_entity_poly.entity_id
_entity_poly.type
_entity_poly.pdbx_seq_one_letter_code
_entity_poly.pdbx_strand_id
1 'polypeptide(L)'
;MHVQDSHWSSASAVVPGATMSAATSNGRADGPRTTPLRVDAQRNLEHVLRAAREVFGELGYGAPMEDVARRARVGVGTVYRRFPSKDVLVRRIAEEETSRLTEQARAALGQEDEPWSALSRFLRTSVASGAGRLLPPQVLRVG
;
A
#
# COMPACT_ATOMS: atom_id res chain seq x y z
N MET A 1 -4.70 -2.01 33.49
CA MET A 1 -4.04 -2.19 32.18
C MET A 1 -2.94 -1.14 32.08
N HIS A 2 -1.72 -1.54 32.44
CA HIS A 2 -0.54 -0.68 32.48
C HIS A 2 0.05 -0.53 31.08
N VAL A 3 0.10 0.70 30.57
CA VAL A 3 0.95 1.09 29.44
C VAL A 3 2.36 1.26 29.99
N GLN A 4 3.30 0.46 29.53
CA GLN A 4 4.72 0.58 29.87
C GLN A 4 5.43 1.40 28.81
N ASP A 5 5.72 2.65 29.18
CA ASP A 5 6.76 3.48 28.58
C ASP A 5 8.12 2.82 28.84
N SER A 6 8.72 2.27 27.78
CA SER A 6 10.05 1.66 27.87
C SER A 6 11.11 2.75 27.82
N HIS A 7 11.46 3.24 29.01
CA HIS A 7 12.70 3.92 29.30
C HIS A 7 13.89 3.06 28.85
N TRP A 8 14.69 3.54 27.90
CA TRP A 8 16.09 3.13 27.82
C TRP A 8 16.95 4.34 28.13
N SER A 9 17.38 4.40 29.39
CA SER A 9 18.18 5.47 29.98
C SER A 9 19.65 5.30 29.66
N SER A 10 20.29 6.44 29.40
CA SER A 10 21.68 6.64 29.02
C SER A 10 22.68 6.10 30.04
N ALA A 11 23.69 5.38 29.56
CA ALA A 11 24.93 5.13 30.29
C ALA A 11 26.09 5.82 29.54
N SER A 12 26.48 7.00 30.01
CA SER A 12 27.73 7.67 29.64
C SER A 12 28.90 6.98 30.33
N ALA A 13 29.84 6.47 29.53
CA ALA A 13 31.17 6.12 30.00
C ALA A 13 32.15 7.21 29.54
N VAL A 14 32.77 7.87 30.51
CA VAL A 14 33.89 8.81 30.36
C VAL A 14 35.18 8.05 30.66
N VAL A 15 36.27 8.32 29.92
CA VAL A 15 37.67 8.52 30.38
C VAL A 15 38.62 8.63 29.15
N PRO A 16 39.77 9.35 29.26
CA PRO A 16 40.15 10.36 28.28
C PRO A 16 41.52 10.20 27.61
N GLY A 17 41.76 11.07 26.63
CA GLY A 17 43.07 11.69 26.39
C GLY A 17 43.85 11.21 25.16
N ALA A 18 44.02 12.08 24.17
CA ALA A 18 45.33 12.52 23.67
C ALA A 18 45.22 13.39 22.39
N THR A 19 45.70 14.63 22.55
CA THR A 19 46.53 15.45 21.63
C THR A 19 46.08 15.80 20.21
N MET A 20 46.22 17.10 19.94
CA MET A 20 45.99 17.88 18.73
C MET A 20 46.53 17.30 17.41
N SER A 21 45.83 17.57 16.31
CA SER A 21 46.41 18.31 15.17
C SER A 21 45.35 18.82 14.21
N ALA A 22 45.60 20.02 13.68
CA ALA A 22 44.74 20.73 12.75
C ALA A 22 44.77 20.10 11.34
N ALA A 23 43.60 20.00 10.71
CA ALA A 23 43.50 19.96 9.25
C ALA A 23 42.11 20.45 8.81
N THR A 24 42.10 21.59 8.15
CA THR A 24 41.00 22.12 7.36
C THR A 24 40.49 21.09 6.36
N SER A 25 39.22 20.72 6.43
CA SER A 25 38.47 20.36 5.22
C SER A 25 36.97 20.52 5.43
N ASN A 26 36.35 20.98 4.36
CA ASN A 26 35.03 21.56 4.23
C ASN A 26 33.93 20.49 4.36
N GLY A 27 33.32 20.35 5.55
CA GLY A 27 32.20 19.43 5.79
C GLY A 27 30.86 20.11 5.60
N ARG A 28 30.31 20.05 4.39
CA ARG A 28 28.88 20.36 4.16
C ARG A 28 28.02 19.40 5.00
N ALA A 29 27.03 19.98 5.67
CA ALA A 29 26.08 19.29 6.52
C ALA A 29 25.47 18.04 5.86
N ASP A 30 25.69 16.86 6.45
CA ASP A 30 24.92 15.65 6.18
C ASP A 30 23.69 15.67 7.12
N GLY A 31 22.60 16.26 6.64
CA GLY A 31 21.28 16.16 7.26
C GLY A 31 20.58 14.84 6.86
N PRO A 32 19.66 14.31 7.67
CA PRO A 32 19.15 12.95 7.53
C PRO A 32 18.39 12.75 6.19
N ARG A 33 18.92 11.87 5.32
CA ARG A 33 18.35 11.53 4.00
C ARG A 33 17.14 10.58 4.06
N THR A 34 16.12 10.89 4.87
CA THR A 34 14.98 9.97 5.12
C THR A 34 13.70 10.24 4.32
N THR A 35 13.65 11.21 3.40
CA THR A 35 12.36 11.71 2.89
C THR A 35 12.02 11.51 1.40
N PRO A 36 12.96 11.46 0.43
CA PRO A 36 12.57 11.29 -1.00
C PRO A 36 12.28 9.84 -1.42
N LEU A 37 13.17 8.89 -1.06
CA LEU A 37 13.12 7.51 -1.56
C LEU A 37 11.88 6.73 -1.10
N ARG A 38 11.33 7.04 0.08
CA ARG A 38 10.12 6.41 0.61
C ARG A 38 8.86 6.82 -0.18
N VAL A 39 8.77 8.09 -0.59
CA VAL A 39 7.64 8.60 -1.38
C VAL A 39 7.63 7.96 -2.77
N ASP A 40 8.80 7.81 -3.40
CA ASP A 40 8.89 7.16 -4.71
C ASP A 40 8.55 5.67 -4.65
N ALA A 41 8.96 4.98 -3.58
CA ALA A 41 8.57 3.58 -3.34
C ALA A 41 7.05 3.42 -3.15
N GLN A 42 6.41 4.36 -2.45
CA GLN A 42 4.96 4.40 -2.26
C GLN A 42 4.22 4.61 -3.60
N ARG A 43 4.66 5.59 -4.40
CA ARG A 43 4.08 5.85 -5.73
C ARG A 43 4.24 4.67 -6.68
N ASN A 44 5.40 4.02 -6.66
CA ASN A 44 5.62 2.79 -7.43
C ASN A 44 4.68 1.66 -7.00
N LEU A 45 4.40 1.53 -5.69
CA LEU A 45 3.43 0.56 -5.19
C LEU A 45 2.01 0.87 -5.69
N GLU A 46 1.57 2.11 -5.60
CA GLU A 46 0.27 2.56 -6.09
C GLU A 46 0.11 2.33 -7.59
N HIS A 47 1.15 2.59 -8.37
CA HIS A 47 1.18 2.32 -9.81
C HIS A 47 1.03 0.82 -10.12
N VAL A 48 1.72 -0.05 -9.39
CA VAL A 48 1.60 -1.50 -9.56
C VAL A 48 0.20 -1.98 -9.22
N LEU A 49 -0.39 -1.51 -8.11
CA LEU A 49 -1.74 -1.89 -7.69
C LEU A 49 -2.82 -1.42 -8.69
N ARG A 50 -2.68 -0.20 -9.20
CA ARG A 50 -3.58 0.31 -10.25
C ARG A 50 -3.47 -0.52 -11.53
N ALA A 51 -2.26 -0.77 -12.01
CA ALA A 51 -2.02 -1.59 -13.19
C ALA A 51 -2.57 -3.02 -13.02
N ALA A 52 -2.43 -3.60 -11.83
CA ALA A 52 -2.96 -4.91 -11.51
C ALA A 52 -4.50 -4.94 -11.56
N ARG A 53 -5.17 -3.92 -11.01
CA ARG A 53 -6.64 -3.78 -11.11
C ARG A 53 -7.11 -3.73 -12.56
N GLU A 54 -6.44 -2.97 -13.40
CA GLU A 54 -6.76 -2.87 -14.83
C GLU A 54 -6.57 -4.21 -15.54
N VAL A 55 -5.38 -4.82 -15.41
CA VAL A 55 -5.03 -6.09 -16.06
C VAL A 55 -5.98 -7.22 -15.65
N PHE A 56 -6.23 -7.39 -14.34
CA PHE A 56 -7.12 -8.43 -13.86
C PHE A 56 -8.61 -8.09 -14.12
N GLY A 57 -8.97 -6.81 -14.20
CA GLY A 57 -10.32 -6.39 -14.60
C GLY A 57 -10.63 -6.64 -16.09
N GLU A 58 -9.61 -6.60 -16.95
CA GLU A 58 -9.70 -6.85 -18.39
C GLU A 58 -9.57 -8.34 -18.74
N LEU A 59 -8.54 -9.00 -18.20
CA LEU A 59 -8.13 -10.36 -18.59
C LEU A 59 -8.54 -11.41 -17.55
N GLY A 60 -9.15 -10.98 -16.45
CA GLY A 60 -9.55 -11.84 -15.33
C GLY A 60 -8.39 -12.27 -14.43
N TYR A 61 -8.74 -13.09 -13.44
CA TYR A 61 -7.77 -13.72 -12.52
C TYR A 61 -6.78 -14.69 -13.24
N GLY A 62 -6.90 -14.95 -14.54
CA GLY A 62 -5.91 -15.74 -15.30
C GLY A 62 -4.65 -14.96 -15.71
N ALA A 63 -4.68 -13.62 -15.68
CA ALA A 63 -3.63 -12.82 -16.30
C ALA A 63 -2.23 -13.00 -15.67
N PRO A 64 -1.15 -13.04 -16.46
CA PRO A 64 0.21 -13.20 -15.94
C PRO A 64 0.68 -11.95 -15.16
N MET A 65 1.58 -12.15 -14.18
CA MET A 65 2.18 -11.05 -13.40
C MET A 65 3.06 -10.13 -14.27
N GLU A 66 3.56 -10.68 -15.38
CA GLU A 66 4.35 -9.99 -16.39
C GLU A 66 3.53 -8.91 -17.10
N ASP A 67 2.23 -9.14 -17.30
CA ASP A 67 1.33 -8.14 -17.89
C ASP A 67 1.12 -6.96 -16.93
N VAL A 68 1.02 -7.25 -15.62
CA VAL A 68 0.97 -6.21 -14.58
C VAL A 68 2.26 -5.39 -14.57
N ALA A 69 3.42 -6.03 -14.58
CA ALA A 69 4.71 -5.35 -14.61
C ALA A 69 4.86 -4.45 -15.86
N ARG A 70 4.47 -4.98 -17.03
CA ARG A 70 4.47 -4.24 -18.31
C ARG A 70 3.55 -3.02 -18.25
N ARG A 71 2.33 -3.19 -17.74
CA ARG A 71 1.33 -2.11 -17.57
C ARG A 71 1.81 -1.03 -16.59
N ALA A 72 2.41 -1.44 -15.48
CA ALA A 72 2.97 -0.55 -14.47
C ALA A 72 4.29 0.11 -14.90
N ARG A 73 4.88 -0.30 -16.03
CA ARG A 73 6.19 0.13 -16.53
C ARG A 73 7.31 -0.09 -15.51
N VAL A 74 7.28 -1.24 -14.84
CA VAL A 74 8.32 -1.67 -13.88
C VAL A 74 8.88 -3.04 -14.28
N GLY A 75 10.08 -3.35 -13.79
CA GLY A 75 10.66 -4.69 -13.96
C GLY A 75 9.85 -5.77 -13.23
N VAL A 76 9.71 -6.94 -13.84
CA VAL A 76 8.98 -8.09 -13.27
C VAL A 76 9.52 -8.48 -11.87
N GLY A 77 10.86 -8.45 -11.69
CA GLY A 77 11.48 -8.69 -10.38
C GLY A 77 11.11 -7.67 -9.29
N THR A 78 10.78 -6.43 -9.67
CA THR A 78 10.28 -5.42 -8.72
C THR A 78 8.88 -5.78 -8.22
N VAL A 79 8.02 -6.32 -9.09
CA VAL A 79 6.69 -6.79 -8.70
C VAL A 79 6.80 -8.00 -7.78
N TYR A 80 7.54 -9.05 -8.18
CA TYR A 80 7.68 -10.27 -7.37
C TYR A 80 8.37 -10.03 -6.02
N ARG A 81 9.34 -9.09 -5.93
CA ARG A 81 9.95 -8.72 -4.65
C ARG A 81 8.91 -8.18 -3.65
N ARG A 82 7.90 -7.45 -4.14
CA ARG A 82 6.85 -6.84 -3.30
C ARG A 82 5.65 -7.77 -3.10
N PHE A 83 5.33 -8.54 -4.12
CA PHE A 83 4.22 -9.47 -4.17
C PHE A 83 4.73 -10.84 -4.62
N PRO A 84 5.20 -11.68 -3.68
CA PRO A 84 5.84 -12.96 -4.01
C PRO A 84 4.95 -13.92 -4.80
N SER A 85 3.62 -13.75 -4.72
CA SER A 85 2.67 -14.48 -5.55
C SER A 85 1.53 -13.57 -6.01
N LYS A 86 0.83 -14.02 -7.05
CA LYS A 86 -0.38 -13.37 -7.54
C LYS A 86 -1.45 -13.25 -6.45
N ASP A 87 -1.61 -14.26 -5.60
CA ASP A 87 -2.57 -14.24 -4.50
C ASP A 87 -2.28 -13.13 -3.50
N VAL A 88 -1.01 -12.86 -3.20
CA VAL A 88 -0.63 -11.76 -2.31
C VAL A 88 -1.01 -10.41 -2.92
N LEU A 89 -0.79 -10.23 -4.23
CA LEU A 89 -1.20 -9.02 -4.95
C LEU A 89 -2.73 -8.87 -4.96
N VAL A 90 -3.46 -9.92 -5.34
CA VAL A 90 -4.92 -9.91 -5.42
C VAL A 90 -5.55 -9.67 -4.05
N ARG A 91 -5.04 -10.31 -2.99
CA ARG A 91 -5.50 -10.06 -1.61
C ARG A 91 -5.29 -8.60 -1.22
N ARG A 92 -4.13 -8.03 -1.55
CA ARG A 92 -3.87 -6.62 -1.23
C ARG A 92 -4.85 -5.68 -1.94
N ILE A 93 -5.15 -5.95 -3.21
CA ILE A 93 -6.16 -5.19 -3.95
C ILE A 93 -7.54 -5.36 -3.31
N ALA A 94 -7.92 -6.59 -2.93
CA ALA A 94 -9.20 -6.87 -2.28
C ALA A 94 -9.36 -6.14 -0.94
N GLU A 95 -8.30 -6.04 -0.14
CA GLU A 95 -8.28 -5.24 1.10
C GLU A 95 -8.57 -3.76 0.82
N GLU A 96 -7.95 -3.18 -0.21
CA GLU A 96 -8.19 -1.79 -0.62
C GLU A 96 -9.61 -1.57 -1.13
N GLU A 97 -10.12 -2.46 -1.98
CA GLU A 97 -11.49 -2.35 -2.48
C GLU A 97 -12.52 -2.52 -1.36
N THR A 98 -12.30 -3.45 -0.43
CA THR A 98 -13.18 -3.63 0.74
C THR A 98 -13.21 -2.37 1.60
N SER A 99 -12.04 -1.75 1.82
CA SER A 99 -11.94 -0.50 2.57
C SER A 99 -12.69 0.63 1.86
N ARG A 100 -12.54 0.73 0.54
CA ARG A 100 -13.24 1.72 -0.29
C ARG A 100 -14.76 1.52 -0.30
N LEU A 101 -15.23 0.29 -0.45
CA LEU A 101 -16.66 -0.05 -0.38
C LEU A 101 -17.24 0.30 0.99
N THR A 102 -16.49 0.04 2.06
CA THR A 102 -16.89 0.41 3.42
C THR A 102 -17.03 1.92 3.58
N GLU A 103 -16.09 2.69 3.04
CA GLU A 103 -16.16 4.15 3.06
C GLU A 103 -17.33 4.69 2.24
N GLN A 104 -17.59 4.11 1.06
CA GLN A 104 -18.76 4.44 0.25
C GLN A 104 -20.08 4.14 0.96
N ALA A 105 -20.17 3.01 1.66
CA ALA A 105 -21.35 2.67 2.46
C ALA A 105 -21.58 3.69 3.58
N ARG A 106 -20.52 4.07 4.31
CA ARG A 106 -20.60 5.12 5.35
C ARG A 106 -21.01 6.47 4.76
N ALA A 107 -20.46 6.85 3.62
CA ALA A 107 -20.83 8.09 2.94
C ALA A 107 -22.30 8.10 2.51
N ALA A 108 -22.80 6.98 1.96
CA ALA A 108 -24.21 6.86 1.59
C ALA A 108 -25.15 6.97 2.79
N LEU A 109 -24.78 6.36 3.93
CA LEU A 109 -25.53 6.49 5.18
C LEU A 109 -25.55 7.91 5.75
N GLY A 110 -24.51 8.71 5.50
CA GLY A 110 -24.42 10.09 5.99
C GLY A 110 -24.98 11.14 5.04
N GLN A 111 -25.34 10.77 3.80
CA GLN A 111 -25.78 11.70 2.74
C GLN A 111 -27.24 11.53 2.35
N GLU A 112 -27.89 10.45 2.75
CA GLU A 112 -29.25 10.12 2.37
C GLU A 112 -30.08 9.91 3.65
N ASP A 113 -31.24 10.55 3.73
CA ASP A 113 -32.12 10.45 4.91
C ASP A 113 -32.93 9.15 4.94
N GLU A 114 -33.21 8.58 3.77
CA GLU A 114 -34.01 7.37 3.61
C GLU A 114 -33.12 6.12 3.46
N PRO A 115 -33.32 5.05 4.25
CA PRO A 115 -32.49 3.83 4.21
C PRO A 115 -32.39 3.19 2.82
N TRP A 116 -33.51 3.18 2.08
CA TRP A 116 -33.53 2.64 0.72
C TRP A 116 -32.71 3.49 -0.26
N SER A 117 -32.71 4.81 -0.09
CA SER A 117 -31.92 5.73 -0.90
C SER A 117 -30.42 5.52 -0.65
N ALA A 118 -30.01 5.38 0.62
CA ALA A 118 -28.63 5.05 1.00
C ALA A 118 -28.17 3.72 0.38
N LEU A 119 -28.97 2.66 0.51
CA LEU A 119 -28.66 1.36 -0.08
C LEU A 119 -28.56 1.44 -1.61
N SER A 120 -29.53 2.10 -2.25
CA SER A 120 -29.57 2.25 -3.70
C SER A 120 -28.36 3.03 -4.23
N ARG A 121 -27.95 4.10 -3.53
CA ARG A 121 -26.74 4.87 -3.82
C ARG A 121 -25.50 4.00 -3.71
N PHE A 122 -25.34 3.31 -2.58
CA PHE A 122 -24.22 2.40 -2.35
C PHE A 122 -24.10 1.33 -3.43
N LEU A 123 -25.20 0.66 -3.79
CA LEU A 123 -25.20 -0.38 -4.82
C LEU A 123 -24.82 0.19 -6.20
N ARG A 124 -25.41 1.33 -6.60
CA ARG A 124 -25.05 2.00 -7.86
C ARG A 124 -23.58 2.38 -7.94
N THR A 125 -23.01 2.92 -6.86
CA THR A 125 -21.59 3.30 -6.82
C THR A 125 -20.66 2.10 -6.74
N SER A 126 -21.08 1.02 -6.07
CA SER A 126 -20.27 -0.20 -5.89
C SER A 126 -20.17 -1.01 -7.19
N VAL A 127 -21.28 -1.16 -7.93
CA VAL A 127 -21.30 -1.92 -9.20
C VAL A 127 -20.40 -1.30 -10.25
N ALA A 128 -20.28 0.03 -10.28
CA ALA A 128 -19.39 0.75 -11.20
C ALA A 128 -17.89 0.48 -10.98
N SER A 129 -17.50 -0.04 -9.80
CA SER A 129 -16.09 -0.28 -9.46
C SER A 129 -15.47 -1.48 -10.19
N GLY A 130 -16.27 -2.44 -10.66
CA GLY A 130 -15.79 -3.66 -11.33
C GLY A 130 -15.05 -4.65 -10.41
N ALA A 131 -15.07 -4.45 -9.08
CA ALA A 131 -14.28 -5.21 -8.12
C ALA A 131 -14.50 -6.74 -8.15
N GLY A 132 -15.68 -7.21 -8.57
CA GLY A 132 -16.00 -8.64 -8.65
C GLY A 132 -15.09 -9.46 -9.58
N ARG A 133 -14.44 -8.84 -10.56
CA ARG A 133 -13.56 -9.55 -11.52
C ARG A 133 -12.19 -9.93 -10.95
N LEU A 134 -11.84 -9.39 -9.78
CA LEU A 134 -10.57 -9.63 -9.11
C LEU A 134 -10.59 -10.86 -8.23
N LEU A 135 -11.78 -11.42 -7.97
CA LEU A 135 -11.93 -12.54 -7.05
C LEU A 135 -11.35 -13.82 -7.67
N PRO A 136 -10.57 -14.60 -6.89
CA PRO A 136 -10.25 -15.96 -7.27
C PRO A 136 -11.54 -16.73 -7.54
N PRO A 137 -11.60 -17.57 -8.58
CA PRO A 137 -12.82 -18.30 -8.94
C PRO A 137 -13.36 -19.20 -7.82
N GLN A 138 -12.52 -19.56 -6.83
CA GLN A 138 -12.91 -20.35 -5.68
C GLN A 138 -13.76 -19.55 -4.66
N VAL A 139 -13.65 -18.22 -4.62
CA VAL A 139 -14.38 -17.36 -3.67
C VAL A 139 -15.86 -17.21 -4.05
N LEU A 140 -16.22 -17.45 -5.32
CA LEU A 140 -17.59 -17.34 -5.82
C LEU A 140 -18.39 -18.65 -5.71
N ARG A 141 -17.80 -19.74 -5.20
CA ARG A 141 -18.58 -20.94 -4.87
C ARG A 141 -19.30 -20.73 -3.55
N VAL A 142 -20.55 -20.30 -3.63
CA VAL A 142 -21.50 -20.41 -2.53
C VAL A 142 -21.76 -21.91 -2.34
N GLY A 143 -21.42 -22.43 -1.16
CA GLY A 143 -21.75 -23.79 -0.74
C GLY A 143 -23.22 -23.94 -0.37
#